data_AF-A0A941WXA5-F1
#
_entry.id   AF-A0A941WXA5-F1
#
_cell.length_a   1.000
_cell.length_b   1.000
_cell.length_c   1.000
_cell.angle_alpha   90.00
_cell.angle_beta   90.00
_cell.angle_gamma   90.00
#
_symmetry.space_group_name_H-M   'P 1'
#
loop_
_entity.id
_entity.type
_entity.pdbx_description
1 polymer ?
#
loop_
_entity_poly.entity_id
_entity_poly.type
_entity_poly.pdbx_seq_one_letter_code
_entity_poly.pdbx_strand_id
1 'polypeptide(L)'
;MEEVLKRYYKGETTLAEERELRSAWQRGELPGEPILGLRGPMEIPEGLNEKLQRYIRQKRQRKIRQLWITAGSIAAMAVLILSFRGTFTTTPRPGIQLSDNLKKERFENALRVLGNALEDEKTPVQRVLYEDHNLIIAIE
;
A
#
# COMPACT_ATOMS: atom_id res chain seq x y z
N MET A 1 42.61 -29.37 -0.43
CA MET A 1 41.19 -29.58 -0.77
C MET A 1 40.66 -30.93 -0.32
N GLU A 2 41.34 -32.04 -0.60
CA GLU A 2 40.85 -33.37 -0.20
C GLU A 2 40.74 -33.57 1.33
N GLU A 3 41.68 -33.03 2.12
CA GLU A 3 41.59 -33.03 3.58
C GLU A 3 40.45 -32.16 4.12
N VAL A 4 40.23 -30.99 3.51
CA VAL A 4 39.11 -30.09 3.84
C VAL A 4 37.78 -30.78 3.52
N LEU A 5 37.72 -31.50 2.40
CA LEU A 5 36.57 -32.30 2.01
C LEU A 5 36.32 -33.46 3.00
N LYS A 6 37.38 -34.15 3.47
CA LYS A 6 37.28 -35.19 4.51
C LYS A 6 36.75 -34.62 5.84
N ARG A 7 37.19 -33.43 6.26
CA ARG A 7 36.67 -32.72 7.44
C ARG A 7 35.24 -32.22 7.25
N TYR A 8 34.90 -31.78 6.05
CA TYR A 8 33.55 -31.31 5.69
C TYR A 8 32.53 -32.44 5.90
N TYR A 9 32.86 -33.65 5.44
CA TYR A 9 32.01 -34.81 5.65
C TYR A 9 31.88 -35.24 7.11
N LYS A 10 32.85 -34.89 7.97
CA LYS A 10 32.77 -35.09 9.43
C LYS A 10 32.00 -33.98 10.16
N GLY A 11 31.66 -32.88 9.49
CA GLY A 11 31.04 -31.70 10.10
C GLY A 11 32.01 -30.86 10.94
N GLU A 12 33.32 -31.01 10.72
CA GLU A 12 34.38 -30.32 11.48
C GLU A 12 34.88 -29.04 10.76
N THR A 13 34.25 -28.65 9.65
CA THR A 13 34.67 -27.49 8.86
C THR A 13 34.13 -26.17 9.38
N THR A 14 34.92 -25.12 9.16
CA THR A 14 34.52 -23.74 9.40
C THR A 14 33.73 -23.17 8.22
N LEU A 15 32.94 -22.13 8.45
CA LEU A 15 32.10 -21.49 7.42
C LEU A 15 32.91 -20.91 6.23
N ALA A 16 34.18 -20.57 6.44
CA ALA A 16 35.07 -20.11 5.37
C ALA A 16 35.44 -21.27 4.43
N GLU A 17 35.80 -22.43 4.98
CA GLU A 17 36.14 -23.63 4.23
C GLU A 17 34.94 -24.17 3.43
N GLU A 18 33.72 -24.08 3.97
CA GLU A 18 32.51 -24.45 3.23
C GLU A 18 32.24 -23.55 2.01
N ARG A 19 32.53 -22.25 2.13
CA ARG A 19 32.42 -21.31 1.01
C ARG A 19 33.44 -21.63 -0.08
N GLU A 20 34.67 -21.97 0.30
CA GLU A 20 35.71 -22.40 -0.64
C GLU A 20 35.31 -23.70 -1.35
N LEU A 21 34.81 -24.71 -0.62
CA LEU A 21 34.29 -25.95 -1.20
C LEU A 21 33.14 -25.69 -2.17
N ARG A 22 32.22 -24.79 -1.82
CA ARG A 22 31.11 -24.40 -2.70
C ARG A 22 31.60 -23.72 -3.97
N SER A 23 32.61 -22.85 -3.86
CA SER A 23 33.21 -22.19 -5.02
C SER A 23 33.96 -23.17 -5.92
N ALA A 24 34.72 -24.10 -5.34
CA ALA A 24 35.44 -25.14 -6.07
C ALA A 24 34.47 -26.11 -6.78
N TRP A 25 33.32 -26.39 -6.17
CA TRP A 25 32.25 -27.15 -6.82
C TRP A 25 31.67 -26.38 -8.02
N GLN A 26 31.38 -25.08 -7.88
CA GLN A 26 30.90 -24.26 -9.00
C GLN A 26 31.91 -24.17 -10.15
N ARG A 27 33.22 -24.28 -9.84
CA ARG A 27 34.30 -24.34 -10.84
C ARG A 27 34.51 -25.73 -11.44
N GLY A 28 33.81 -26.76 -10.97
CA GLY A 28 33.95 -28.14 -11.46
C GLY A 28 35.21 -28.87 -10.99
N GLU A 29 35.91 -28.34 -9.98
CA GLU A 29 37.15 -28.92 -9.43
C GLU A 29 36.90 -30.11 -8.50
N LEU A 30 35.64 -30.30 -8.07
CA LEU A 30 35.23 -31.37 -7.17
C LEU A 30 34.47 -32.47 -7.93
N PRO A 31 34.75 -33.76 -7.65
CA PRO A 31 34.12 -34.88 -8.33
C PRO A 31 32.62 -35.06 -8.01
N GLY A 32 32.07 -34.32 -7.03
CA GLY A 32 30.66 -34.36 -6.65
C GLY A 32 30.24 -33.17 -5.78
N GLU A 33 28.92 -33.00 -5.62
CA GLU A 33 28.36 -31.97 -4.73
C GLU A 33 28.80 -32.23 -3.29
N PRO A 34 29.46 -31.27 -2.60
CA PRO A 34 29.90 -31.46 -1.21
C PRO A 34 28.74 -31.91 -0.31
N ILE A 35 27.54 -31.38 -0.57
CA ILE A 35 26.32 -31.66 0.20
C ILE A 35 25.88 -33.13 0.09
N LEU A 36 26.26 -33.84 -0.98
CA LEU A 36 25.76 -35.17 -1.32
C LEU A 36 26.83 -36.28 -1.31
N GLY A 37 28.12 -35.92 -1.21
CA GLY A 37 29.20 -36.81 -1.66
C GLY A 37 29.68 -37.92 -0.71
N LEU A 38 29.21 -38.01 0.55
CA LEU A 38 29.72 -39.06 1.47
C LEU A 38 28.79 -39.39 2.65
N ARG A 39 27.48 -39.22 2.48
CA ARG A 39 26.54 -39.86 3.41
C ARG A 39 26.27 -41.28 2.92
N GLY A 40 26.77 -42.26 3.66
CA GLY A 40 26.14 -43.60 3.69
C GLY A 40 24.64 -43.45 4.01
N PRO A 41 23.82 -44.50 3.79
CA PRO A 41 22.38 -44.41 3.98
C PRO A 41 22.07 -43.91 5.40
N MET A 42 21.75 -42.62 5.52
CA MET A 42 21.43 -42.03 6.80
C MET A 42 20.00 -42.43 7.11
N GLU A 43 19.82 -43.15 8.21
CA GLU A 43 18.50 -43.53 8.67
C GLU A 43 17.68 -42.27 8.94
N ILE A 44 16.66 -42.07 8.11
CA ILE A 44 15.73 -40.96 8.27
C ILE A 44 14.97 -41.23 9.58
N PRO A 45 15.02 -40.32 10.57
CA PRO A 45 14.37 -40.56 11.85
C PRO A 45 12.89 -40.84 11.66
N GLU A 46 12.41 -41.88 12.32
CA GLU A 46 11.05 -42.36 12.19
C GLU A 46 10.05 -41.24 12.53
N GLY A 47 9.06 -41.04 11.65
CA GLY A 47 8.07 -39.97 11.80
C GLY A 47 8.52 -38.56 11.37
N LEU A 48 9.76 -38.35 10.91
CA LEU A 48 10.18 -37.05 10.35
C LEU A 48 9.34 -36.68 9.11
N ASN A 49 9.14 -37.65 8.23
CA ASN A 49 8.34 -37.47 7.02
C ASN A 49 6.89 -37.08 7.35
N GLU A 50 6.30 -37.68 8.39
CA GLU A 50 4.96 -37.33 8.83
C GLU A 50 4.89 -35.92 9.40
N LYS A 51 5.85 -35.53 10.25
CA LYS A 51 5.92 -34.17 10.80
C LYS A 51 6.06 -33.13 9.70
N LEU A 52 6.94 -33.38 8.72
CA LEU A 52 7.12 -32.51 7.56
C LEU A 52 5.85 -32.41 6.73
N GLN A 53 5.20 -33.53 6.42
CA GLN A 53 3.95 -33.54 5.68
C GLN A 53 2.83 -32.79 6.42
N ARG A 54 2.68 -33.00 7.73
CA ARG A 54 1.70 -32.28 8.57
C ARG A 54 1.97 -30.78 8.55
N TYR A 55 3.23 -30.37 8.70
CA TYR A 55 3.62 -28.96 8.68
C TYR A 55 3.34 -28.30 7.33
N ILE A 56 3.71 -28.96 6.22
CA ILE A 56 3.44 -28.47 4.85
C ILE A 56 1.94 -28.32 4.62
N ARG A 57 1.14 -29.33 5.01
CA ARG A 57 -0.32 -29.30 4.90
C ARG A 57 -0.90 -28.15 5.71
N GLN A 58 -0.46 -27.95 6.96
CA GLN A 58 -0.95 -26.88 7.83
C GLN A 58 -0.63 -25.49 7.26
N LYS A 59 0.60 -25.29 6.76
CA LYS A 59 1.02 -24.02 6.13
C LYS A 59 0.19 -23.72 4.88
N ARG A 60 -0.08 -24.73 4.05
CA ARG A 60 -0.93 -24.60 2.86
C ARG A 60 -2.38 -24.25 3.23
N GLN A 61 -2.95 -24.90 4.24
CA GLN A 61 -4.31 -24.62 4.70
C GLN A 61 -4.48 -23.18 5.23
N ARG A 62 -3.51 -22.63 5.96
CA ARG A 62 -3.57 -21.23 6.43
C ARG A 62 -3.62 -20.25 5.25
N LYS A 63 -2.76 -20.44 4.24
CA LYS A 63 -2.76 -19.62 3.02
C LYS A 63 -4.09 -19.73 2.27
N ILE A 64 -4.61 -20.94 2.11
CA ILE A 64 -5.90 -21.17 1.45
C ILE A 64 -7.03 -20.47 2.21
N ARG A 65 -7.08 -20.57 3.55
CA ARG A 65 -8.09 -19.86 4.36
C ARG A 65 -8.00 -18.35 4.20
N GLN A 66 -6.80 -17.78 4.20
CA GLN A 66 -6.60 -16.34 3.95
C GLN A 66 -7.06 -15.94 2.53
N LEU A 67 -6.81 -16.77 1.52
CA LEU A 67 -7.30 -16.55 0.15
C LEU A 67 -8.83 -16.61 0.08
N TRP A 68 -9.49 -17.55 0.77
CA TRP A 68 -10.95 -17.60 0.85
C TRP A 68 -11.55 -16.39 1.55
N ILE A 69 -10.93 -15.92 2.65
CA ILE A 69 -11.38 -14.73 3.38
C ILE A 69 -11.21 -13.47 2.51
N THR A 70 -10.08 -13.32 1.83
CA THR A 70 -9.82 -12.17 0.95
C THR A 70 -10.73 -12.17 -0.28
N ALA A 71 -10.91 -13.31 -0.94
CA ALA A 71 -11.86 -13.45 -2.04
C ALA A 71 -13.32 -13.19 -1.58
N GLY A 72 -13.70 -13.68 -0.40
CA GLY A 72 -15.01 -13.41 0.21
C GLY A 72 -15.22 -11.93 0.52
N SER A 73 -14.20 -11.24 1.03
CA SER A 73 -14.24 -9.79 1.27
C SER A 73 -14.38 -9.00 -0.03
N ILE A 74 -13.66 -9.36 -1.09
CA ILE A 74 -13.79 -8.74 -2.42
C ILE A 74 -15.20 -8.95 -2.97
N ALA A 75 -15.74 -10.17 -2.88
CA ALA A 75 -17.10 -10.46 -3.34
C ALA A 75 -18.15 -9.66 -2.55
N ALA A 76 -18.01 -9.56 -1.22
CA ALA A 76 -18.89 -8.75 -0.39
C ALA A 76 -18.82 -7.26 -0.75
N MET A 77 -17.62 -6.72 -0.97
CA MET A 77 -17.45 -5.33 -1.45
C MET A 77 -18.09 -5.12 -2.82
N ALA A 78 -17.94 -6.06 -3.76
CA ALA A 78 -18.58 -5.98 -5.07
C ALA A 78 -20.11 -5.96 -4.97
N VAL A 79 -20.69 -6.79 -4.09
CA VAL A 79 -22.15 -6.79 -3.83
C VAL A 79 -22.59 -5.46 -3.23
N LEU A 80 -21.87 -4.91 -2.24
CA LEU A 80 -22.18 -3.59 -1.68
C LEU A 80 -22.12 -2.49 -2.75
N ILE A 81 -21.08 -2.48 -3.57
CA ILE A 81 -20.93 -1.51 -4.67
C ILE A 81 -22.09 -1.64 -5.67
N LEU A 82 -22.49 -2.87 -6.02
CA LEU A 82 -23.66 -3.12 -6.89
C LEU A 82 -24.97 -2.63 -6.25
N SER A 83 -25.17 -2.88 -4.96
CA SER A 83 -26.35 -2.40 -4.22
C SER A 83 -26.42 -0.88 -4.16
N PHE A 84 -25.29 -0.19 -3.98
CA PHE A 84 -25.22 1.28 -4.07
C PHE A 84 -25.39 1.79 -5.50
N ARG A 85 -24.86 1.08 -6.51
CA ARG A 85 -25.06 1.48 -7.91
C ARG A 85 -26.53 1.39 -8.31
N GLY A 86 -27.30 0.44 -7.77
CA GLY A 86 -28.76 0.35 -7.96
C GLY A 86 -29.54 1.53 -7.35
N THR A 87 -29.02 2.16 -6.29
CA THR A 87 -29.64 3.35 -5.68
C THR A 87 -29.12 4.68 -6.26
N PHE A 88 -27.93 4.68 -6.88
CA PHE A 88 -27.32 5.86 -7.51
C PHE A 88 -27.42 5.92 -9.03
N THR A 89 -27.93 4.89 -9.73
CA THR A 89 -28.50 5.10 -11.07
C THR A 89 -29.84 5.81 -10.97
N THR A 90 -29.85 6.97 -10.31
CA THR A 90 -30.72 8.05 -10.73
C THR A 90 -30.38 8.28 -12.19
N THR A 91 -31.36 8.06 -13.06
CA THR A 91 -31.67 8.86 -14.24
C THR A 91 -30.55 9.81 -14.70
N PRO A 92 -30.14 9.81 -15.98
CA PRO A 92 -29.31 10.91 -16.48
C PRO A 92 -30.03 12.19 -16.08
N ARG A 93 -29.42 12.97 -15.17
CA ARG A 93 -30.02 14.21 -14.67
C ARG A 93 -30.41 15.00 -15.92
N PRO A 94 -31.71 15.25 -16.20
CA PRO A 94 -32.00 16.36 -17.07
C PRO A 94 -31.40 17.53 -16.31
N GLY A 95 -30.42 18.23 -16.90
CA GLY A 95 -29.91 19.46 -16.31
C GLY A 95 -31.13 20.23 -15.84
N ILE A 96 -31.15 20.66 -14.58
CA ILE A 96 -32.22 21.50 -14.05
C ILE A 96 -32.26 22.69 -15.01
N GLN A 97 -33.18 22.63 -15.97
CA GLN A 97 -33.52 23.74 -16.84
C GLN A 97 -34.30 24.66 -15.93
N LEU A 98 -33.56 25.34 -15.05
CA LEU A 98 -34.06 26.49 -14.33
C LEU A 98 -34.58 27.39 -15.44
N SER A 99 -35.90 27.63 -15.47
CA SER A 99 -36.48 28.45 -16.52
C SER A 99 -35.71 29.77 -16.55
N ASP A 100 -35.50 30.32 -17.74
CA ASP A 100 -34.65 31.51 -17.87
C ASP A 100 -35.17 32.68 -17.00
N ASN A 101 -36.48 32.68 -16.71
CA ASN A 101 -37.12 33.59 -15.76
C ASN A 101 -36.59 33.44 -14.33
N LEU A 102 -36.43 32.20 -13.83
CA LEU A 102 -35.93 31.95 -12.48
C LEU A 102 -34.42 32.23 -12.36
N LYS A 103 -33.64 32.04 -13.44
CA LYS A 103 -32.24 32.49 -13.49
C LYS A 103 -32.14 34.01 -13.42
N LYS A 104 -33.01 34.70 -14.17
CA LYS A 104 -33.08 36.15 -14.21
C LYS A 104 -33.46 36.73 -12.85
N GLU A 105 -34.49 36.19 -12.19
CA GLU A 105 -34.88 36.61 -10.83
C GLU A 105 -33.75 36.42 -9.81
N ARG A 106 -33.04 35.29 -9.87
CA ARG A 106 -31.91 35.03 -8.96
C ARG A 106 -30.73 35.98 -9.22
N PHE A 107 -30.49 36.31 -10.48
CA PHE A 107 -29.44 37.25 -10.87
C PHE A 107 -29.78 38.69 -10.45
N GLU A 108 -31.00 39.14 -10.67
CA GLU A 108 -31.48 40.45 -10.25
C GLU A 108 -31.46 40.60 -8.72
N ASN A 109 -31.86 39.56 -7.99
CA ASN A 109 -31.75 39.55 -6.53
C ASN A 109 -30.28 39.61 -6.07
N ALA A 110 -29.36 38.91 -6.73
CA ALA A 110 -27.94 38.97 -6.40
C ALA A 110 -27.36 40.38 -6.66
N LEU A 111 -27.72 41.01 -7.78
CA LEU A 111 -27.32 42.38 -8.10
C LEU A 111 -27.88 43.39 -7.10
N ARG A 112 -29.13 43.21 -6.66
CA ARG A 112 -29.75 44.08 -5.64
C ARG A 112 -29.06 43.96 -4.29
N VAL A 113 -28.67 42.74 -3.89
CA VAL A 113 -27.91 42.51 -2.65
C VAL A 113 -26.53 43.18 -2.72
N LEU A 114 -25.86 43.08 -3.87
CA LEU A 114 -24.57 43.77 -4.08
C LEU A 114 -24.73 45.29 -4.11
N GLY A 115 -25.78 45.81 -4.77
CA GLY A 115 -26.10 47.24 -4.79
C GLY A 115 -26.37 47.79 -3.39
N ASN A 116 -27.19 47.08 -2.60
CA ASN A 116 -27.45 47.45 -1.20
C ASN A 116 -26.18 47.40 -0.34
N ALA A 117 -25.29 46.42 -0.56
CA ALA A 117 -24.02 46.33 0.16
C ALA A 117 -23.05 47.47 -0.20
N LEU A 118 -23.11 47.98 -1.43
CA LEU A 118 -22.29 49.11 -1.90
C LEU A 118 -22.84 50.47 -1.48
N GLU A 119 -24.15 50.61 -1.28
CA GLU A 119 -24.76 51.86 -0.80
C GLU A 119 -24.51 52.12 0.70
N ASP A 120 -24.27 51.07 1.50
CA ASP A 120 -24.02 51.19 2.95
C ASP A 120 -22.55 51.53 3.32
N GLU A 121 -21.61 51.54 2.37
CA GLU A 121 -20.22 51.99 2.61
C GLU A 121 -20.06 53.52 2.44
N LYS A 122 -20.69 54.30 3.34
CA LYS A 122 -20.18 55.64 3.65
C LYS A 122 -18.91 55.51 4.48
N THR A 123 -17.76 55.60 3.81
CA THR A 123 -16.41 55.59 4.40
C THR A 123 -16.26 56.57 5.58
N PRO A 124 -15.79 56.17 6.78
CA PRO A 124 -15.11 57.09 7.67
C PRO A 124 -13.68 57.30 7.14
N VAL A 125 -13.36 58.55 6.84
CA VAL A 125 -12.04 59.00 6.38
C VAL A 125 -11.03 58.83 7.52
N GLN A 126 -10.27 57.73 7.54
CA GLN A 126 -9.06 57.64 8.37
C GLN A 126 -7.96 58.48 7.71
N ARG A 127 -7.67 59.64 8.31
CA ARG A 127 -6.55 60.51 7.91
C ARG A 127 -5.24 59.91 8.44
N VAL A 128 -4.44 59.35 7.54
CA VAL A 128 -3.05 58.95 7.84
C VAL A 128 -2.22 60.22 8.03
N LEU A 129 -1.63 60.40 9.22
CA LEU A 129 -0.89 61.62 9.57
C LEU A 129 0.62 61.54 9.24
N TYR A 130 1.22 60.35 9.16
CA TYR A 130 2.59 60.17 8.64
C TYR A 130 2.91 58.69 8.36
N GLU A 131 3.70 58.40 7.31
CA GLU A 131 4.17 57.05 6.96
C GLU A 131 5.68 57.08 6.69
N ASP A 132 6.45 56.21 7.36
CA ASP A 132 7.83 55.88 6.98
C ASP A 132 8.10 54.39 7.23
N HIS A 133 9.08 53.84 6.51
CA HIS A 133 9.17 52.48 5.95
C HIS A 133 9.25 51.31 6.96
N ASN A 134 8.96 51.51 8.25
CA ASN A 134 8.89 50.40 9.21
C ASN A 134 7.99 50.61 10.44
N LEU A 135 7.11 51.63 10.48
CA LEU A 135 6.12 51.73 11.56
C LEU A 135 4.85 52.48 11.12
N ILE A 136 3.68 51.86 11.29
CA ILE A 136 2.38 52.53 11.16
C ILE A 136 1.81 52.73 12.57
N ILE A 137 1.57 53.99 12.95
CA ILE A 137 0.77 54.31 14.13
C ILE A 137 -0.55 54.86 13.64
N ALA A 138 -1.62 54.10 13.89
CA ALA A 138 -2.99 54.55 13.78
C ALA A 138 -3.54 54.82 15.19
N ILE A 139 -4.34 55.86 15.34
CA ILE A 139 -5.21 56.05 16.51
C ILE A 139 -6.61 55.64 16.08
N GLU A 140 -7.28 54.88 16.94
CA GLU A 140 -8.61 54.29 16.74
C GLU A 140 -9.68 55.32 16.33
#